data_AF-A0A395LGQ4-F1
#
_entry.id   AF-A0A395LGQ4-F1
#
_cell.length_a   1.000
_cell.length_b   1.000
_cell.length_c   1.000
_cell.angle_alpha   90.00
_cell.angle_beta   90.00
_cell.angle_gamma   90.00
#
_symmetry.space_group_name_H-M   'P 1'
#
loop_
_entity.id
_entity.type
_entity.pdbx_description
1 polymer ?
#
loop_
_entity_poly.entity_id
_entity_poly.type
_entity_poly.pdbx_seq_one_letter_code
_entity_poly.pdbx_strand_id
1 'polypeptide(L)'
;MRARILLATLLVALPAIPAAAEEATGGPRAELRGGVAWTEEHTDPVLGIAAGYDFDLGDHTFLGAEVSGEKILAEDTYVELALTGRLGTAVSEKGSVFVNGGYTFTHHGDGPHVGLGYEHHLGHGGTYVAAEYRHVFVDHHESNAVTIGLGTFF
;
A
#
# COMPACT_ATOMS: atom_id res chain seq x y z
N MET A 1 6.46 20.19 29.92
CA MET A 1 7.29 19.07 30.43
C MET A 1 8.01 18.47 29.22
N ARG A 2 9.35 18.39 29.23
CA ARG A 2 10.14 18.01 28.04
C ARG A 2 9.98 16.51 27.77
N ALA A 3 9.21 16.15 26.74
CA ALA A 3 9.02 14.76 26.35
C ALA A 3 10.26 14.26 25.59
N ARG A 4 10.86 13.19 26.11
CA ARG A 4 11.98 12.48 25.52
C ARG A 4 11.41 11.61 24.40
N ILE A 5 11.78 11.91 23.16
CA ILE A 5 11.40 11.14 21.98
C ILE A 5 12.11 9.77 22.06
N LEU A 6 11.36 8.71 22.36
CA LEU A 6 11.82 7.34 22.20
C LEU A 6 11.51 6.93 20.76
N LEU A 7 12.50 7.08 19.90
CA LEU A 7 12.48 6.62 18.51
C LEU A 7 12.61 5.09 18.53
N ALA A 8 11.49 4.38 18.54
CA ALA A 8 11.49 2.93 18.34
C ALA A 8 11.86 2.66 16.87
N THR A 9 13.08 2.18 16.65
CA THR A 9 13.58 1.73 15.35
C THR A 9 12.80 0.51 14.87
N LEU A 10 11.79 0.73 14.03
CA LEU A 10 11.24 -0.32 13.17
C LEU A 10 12.25 -0.57 12.05
N LEU A 11 13.12 -1.55 12.27
CA LEU A 11 14.05 -2.04 11.26
C LEU A 11 13.26 -2.85 10.24
N VAL A 12 12.71 -2.18 9.22
CA VAL A 12 12.22 -2.85 8.03
C VAL A 12 13.45 -3.36 7.30
N ALA A 13 13.65 -4.67 7.32
CA ALA A 13 14.63 -5.32 6.46
C ALA A 13 14.22 -5.03 5.01
N LEU A 14 14.76 -3.96 4.40
CA LEU A 14 14.71 -3.80 2.96
C LEU A 14 15.48 -5.00 2.37
N PRO A 15 14.83 -5.90 1.62
CA PRO A 15 15.60 -6.86 0.83
C PRO A 15 16.50 -6.05 -0.10
N ALA A 16 17.79 -6.40 -0.12
CA ALA A 16 18.76 -5.81 -1.03
C ALA A 16 18.22 -5.87 -2.45
N ILE A 17 18.10 -4.71 -3.11
CA ILE A 17 17.59 -4.56 -4.48
C ILE A 17 18.39 -5.50 -5.40
N PRO A 18 17.82 -6.60 -5.92
CA PRO A 18 18.44 -7.31 -7.01
C PRO A 18 18.36 -6.40 -8.23
N ALA A 19 19.51 -6.04 -8.79
CA ALA A 19 19.65 -5.18 -9.98
C ALA A 19 19.22 -5.89 -11.29
N ALA A 20 18.28 -6.83 -11.20
CA ALA A 20 17.81 -7.65 -12.31
C ALA A 20 16.28 -7.79 -12.24
N ALA A 21 15.58 -6.65 -12.23
CA ALA A 21 14.17 -6.63 -12.51
C ALA A 21 13.98 -6.88 -14.01
N GLU A 22 13.81 -8.15 -14.38
CA GLU A 22 13.20 -8.54 -15.65
C GLU A 22 11.79 -7.92 -15.72
N GLU A 23 11.15 -7.84 -16.90
CA GLU A 23 9.79 -7.30 -17.03
C GLU A 23 8.77 -8.20 -16.32
N ALA A 24 8.77 -8.13 -15.00
CA ALA A 24 7.96 -8.95 -14.13
C ALA A 24 6.56 -8.32 -14.05
N THR A 25 5.58 -8.99 -14.63
CA THR A 25 4.15 -8.75 -14.43
C THR A 25 3.62 -9.34 -13.12
N GLY A 26 4.48 -10.04 -12.38
CA GLY A 26 4.23 -10.63 -11.07
C GLY A 26 5.54 -10.99 -10.37
N GLY A 27 5.51 -11.11 -9.05
CA GLY A 27 6.68 -11.37 -8.22
C GLY A 27 6.67 -10.60 -6.90
N PRO A 28 7.77 -10.66 -6.13
CA PRO A 28 7.94 -9.84 -4.95
C PRO A 28 7.97 -8.36 -5.33
N ARG A 29 7.33 -7.50 -4.54
CA ARG A 29 7.29 -6.06 -4.77
C ARG A 29 7.42 -5.27 -3.49
N ALA A 30 7.91 -4.05 -3.63
CA ALA A 30 7.90 -3.03 -2.60
C ALA A 30 7.41 -1.70 -3.16
N GLU A 31 6.71 -0.93 -2.33
CA GLU A 31 6.12 0.37 -2.69
C GLU A 31 6.34 1.37 -1.56
N LEU A 32 6.68 2.60 -1.93
CA LEU A 32 6.57 3.78 -1.08
C LEU A 32 5.36 4.58 -1.54
N ARG A 33 4.42 4.89 -0.65
CA ARG A 33 3.19 5.61 -0.98
C ARG A 33 2.91 6.76 -0.04
N GLY A 34 2.31 7.81 -0.59
CA GLY A 34 1.86 8.95 0.18
C GLY A 34 0.54 9.49 -0.37
N GLY A 35 -0.20 10.23 0.45
CA GLY A 35 -1.49 10.72 0.05
C GLY A 35 -2.25 11.42 1.17
N VAL A 36 -3.56 11.24 1.18
CA VAL A 36 -4.46 11.81 2.19
C VAL A 36 -5.44 10.74 2.66
N ALA A 37 -5.69 10.72 3.96
CA ALA A 37 -6.78 9.98 4.58
C ALA A 37 -7.79 10.96 5.16
N TRP A 38 -9.06 10.61 5.15
CA TRP A 38 -10.12 11.46 5.65
C TRP A 38 -11.27 10.66 6.26
N THR A 39 -11.88 11.29 7.25
CA THR A 39 -13.14 10.90 7.90
C THR A 39 -14.17 12.01 7.63
N GLU A 40 -15.36 11.93 8.23
CA GLU A 40 -16.33 13.02 8.16
C GLU A 40 -15.84 14.32 8.80
N GLU A 41 -14.91 14.24 9.76
CA GLU A 41 -14.48 15.36 10.58
C GLU A 41 -13.09 15.90 10.22
N HIS A 42 -12.18 15.03 9.76
CA HIS A 42 -10.76 15.35 9.60
C HIS A 42 -10.21 14.86 8.25
N THR A 43 -9.17 15.52 7.76
CA THR A 43 -8.40 15.12 6.58
C THR A 43 -6.93 15.33 6.87
N ASP A 44 -6.16 14.25 6.82
CA ASP A 44 -4.77 14.24 7.24
C ASP A 44 -3.88 13.59 6.17
N PRO A 45 -2.65 14.09 5.99
CA PRO A 45 -1.73 13.49 5.04
C PRO A 45 -1.24 12.13 5.54
N VAL A 46 -0.98 11.20 4.63
CA VAL A 46 -0.45 9.87 4.96
C VAL A 46 0.85 9.61 4.23
N LEU A 47 1.75 8.86 4.89
CA LEU A 47 2.97 8.34 4.29
C LEU A 47 3.15 6.89 4.75
N GLY A 48 3.41 5.99 3.82
CA GLY A 48 3.52 4.58 4.13
C GLY A 48 4.39 3.81 3.15
N ILE A 49 4.63 2.57 3.52
CA ILE A 49 5.33 1.59 2.70
C ILE A 49 4.49 0.32 2.62
N ALA A 50 4.67 -0.42 1.54
CA ALA A 50 4.08 -1.73 1.36
C ALA A 50 5.11 -2.70 0.79
N ALA A 51 4.96 -3.97 1.15
CA ALA A 51 5.70 -5.07 0.55
C ALA A 51 4.74 -6.22 0.31
N GLY A 52 4.92 -6.93 -0.80
CA GLY A 52 4.00 -7.99 -1.19
C GLY A 52 4.57 -8.95 -2.20
N TYR A 53 3.75 -9.89 -2.61
CA TYR A 53 4.03 -10.81 -3.69
C TYR A 53 2.77 -10.97 -4.54
N ASP A 54 2.91 -10.76 -5.84
CA ASP A 54 1.82 -10.92 -6.81
C ASP A 54 2.08 -12.17 -7.67
N PHE A 55 1.20 -13.16 -7.57
CA PHE A 55 1.22 -14.37 -8.36
C PHE A 55 0.54 -14.11 -9.70
N ASP A 56 1.28 -14.33 -10.79
CA ASP A 56 0.72 -14.35 -12.13
C ASP A 56 -0.19 -15.59 -12.28
N LEU A 57 -1.45 -15.38 -12.64
CA LEU A 57 -2.47 -16.42 -12.78
C LEU A 57 -2.77 -16.78 -14.25
N GLY A 58 -2.05 -16.20 -15.22
CA GLY A 58 -2.27 -16.39 -16.66
C GLY A 58 -2.20 -15.07 -17.42
N ASP A 59 -2.61 -15.08 -18.69
CA ASP A 59 -2.25 -14.07 -19.71
C ASP A 59 -2.31 -12.60 -19.26
N HIS A 60 -3.23 -12.22 -18.37
CA HIS A 60 -3.37 -10.83 -17.92
C HIS A 60 -3.75 -10.64 -16.44
N THR A 61 -3.83 -11.68 -15.62
CA THR A 61 -4.42 -11.57 -14.27
C THR A 61 -3.43 -11.93 -13.18
N PHE A 62 -3.48 -11.22 -12.05
CA PHE A 62 -2.65 -11.53 -10.89
C PHE A 62 -3.47 -11.62 -9.60
N LEU A 63 -3.01 -12.45 -8.67
CA LEU A 63 -3.48 -12.52 -7.29
C LEU A 63 -2.31 -12.21 -6.36
N GLY A 64 -2.47 -11.25 -5.47
CA GLY A 64 -1.39 -10.79 -4.60
C GLY A 64 -1.73 -10.80 -3.12
N ALA A 65 -0.68 -10.82 -2.31
CA ALA A 65 -0.75 -10.55 -0.89
C ALA A 65 0.22 -9.42 -0.53
N GLU A 66 -0.20 -8.53 0.37
CA GLU A 66 0.53 -7.34 0.78
C GLU A 66 0.49 -7.18 2.30
N VAL A 67 1.61 -6.74 2.87
CA VAL A 67 1.68 -6.12 4.18
C VAL A 67 2.06 -4.66 4.01
N SER A 68 1.39 -3.77 4.73
CA SER A 68 1.69 -2.35 4.70
C SER A 68 1.80 -1.74 6.08
N GLY A 69 2.54 -0.63 6.13
CA GLY A 69 2.60 0.25 7.28
C GLY A 69 2.42 1.69 6.82
N GLU A 70 1.32 2.31 7.24
CA GLU A 70 0.96 3.68 6.91
C GLU A 70 0.97 4.55 8.17
N LYS A 71 1.61 5.71 8.10
CA LYS A 71 1.57 6.72 9.15
C LYS A 71 0.72 7.90 8.70
N ILE A 72 -0.35 8.16 9.45
CA ILE A 72 -1.08 9.41 9.37
C ILE A 72 -0.21 10.50 10.02
N LEU A 73 0.00 11.59 9.29
CA LEU A 73 0.87 12.72 9.65
C LEU A 73 0.09 13.76 10.47
N ALA A 74 -0.61 13.30 11.50
CA ALA A 74 -1.31 14.10 12.49
C ALA A 74 -0.70 13.94 13.88
N GLU A 75 -1.03 14.85 14.80
CA GLU A 75 -0.59 14.76 16.20
C GLU A 75 -1.17 13.49 16.86
N ASP A 76 -0.40 12.86 17.76
CA ASP A 76 -0.79 11.64 18.50
C ASP A 76 -1.26 10.43 17.65
N THR A 77 -0.87 10.36 16.38
CA THR A 77 -1.24 9.23 15.50
C THR A 77 -0.13 8.18 15.36
N TYR A 78 -0.52 6.92 15.33
CA TYR A 78 0.35 5.75 15.24
C TYR A 78 0.50 5.24 13.80
N VAL A 79 1.44 4.32 13.59
CA VAL A 79 1.53 3.57 12.33
C VAL A 79 0.40 2.55 12.31
N GLU A 80 -0.44 2.62 11.28
CA GLU A 80 -1.44 1.63 10.94
C GLU A 80 -0.77 0.51 10.15
N LEU A 81 -1.07 -0.74 10.50
CA LEU A 81 -0.59 -1.90 9.78
C LEU A 81 -1.74 -2.52 9.03
N ALA A 82 -1.53 -3.00 7.80
CA ALA A 82 -2.58 -3.72 7.09
C ALA A 82 -2.06 -5.02 6.48
N LEU A 83 -2.96 -6.01 6.43
CA LEU A 83 -2.81 -7.23 5.67
C LEU A 83 -3.85 -7.22 4.56
N THR A 84 -3.39 -7.32 3.32
CA THR A 84 -4.23 -7.03 2.15
C THR A 84 -4.07 -8.10 1.08
N GLY A 85 -5.18 -8.64 0.61
CA GLY A 85 -5.24 -9.42 -0.62
C GLY A 85 -5.52 -8.51 -1.82
N ARG A 86 -4.95 -8.83 -2.97
CA ARG A 86 -5.11 -8.06 -4.22
C ARG A 86 -5.54 -9.00 -5.34
N LEU A 87 -6.43 -8.53 -6.19
CA LEU A 87 -6.79 -9.19 -7.44
C LEU A 87 -6.80 -8.14 -8.54
N GLY A 88 -5.99 -8.34 -9.57
CA GLY A 88 -5.88 -7.38 -10.65
C GLY A 88 -5.76 -7.99 -12.02
N THR A 89 -5.91 -7.13 -13.02
CA THR A 89 -5.78 -7.48 -14.44
C THR A 89 -5.08 -6.37 -15.19
N ALA A 90 -4.23 -6.74 -16.15
CA ALA A 90 -3.71 -5.83 -17.14
C ALA A 90 -4.87 -5.30 -18.01
N VAL A 91 -4.91 -3.98 -18.20
CA VAL A 91 -5.86 -3.26 -19.07
C VAL A 91 -5.16 -2.65 -20.28
N SER A 92 -3.82 -2.62 -20.28
CA SER A 92 -2.97 -2.24 -21.40
C SER A 92 -1.56 -2.82 -21.21
N GLU A 93 -0.68 -2.66 -22.20
CA GLU A 93 0.73 -3.08 -22.11
C GLU A 93 1.49 -2.49 -20.90
N LYS A 94 1.04 -1.34 -20.39
CA LYS A 94 1.70 -0.62 -19.28
C LYS A 94 0.77 -0.33 -18.11
N GLY A 95 -0.43 -0.90 -18.11
CA GLY A 95 -1.48 -0.47 -17.19
C GLY A 95 -2.22 -1.66 -16.63
N SER A 96 -2.35 -1.70 -15.31
CA SER A 96 -3.08 -2.73 -14.58
C SER A 96 -4.07 -2.09 -13.63
N VAL A 97 -5.27 -2.64 -13.54
CA VAL A 97 -6.24 -2.27 -12.50
C VAL A 97 -6.31 -3.38 -11.48
N PHE A 98 -6.50 -3.04 -10.22
CA PHE A 98 -6.68 -4.01 -9.16
C PHE A 98 -7.76 -3.58 -8.20
N VAL A 99 -8.40 -4.57 -7.59
CA VAL A 99 -9.17 -4.42 -6.37
C VAL A 99 -8.41 -5.05 -5.23
N ASN A 100 -8.57 -4.51 -4.04
CA ASN A 100 -7.94 -5.07 -2.86
C ASN A 100 -8.94 -5.11 -1.69
N GLY A 101 -8.63 -5.97 -0.74
CA GLY A 101 -9.42 -6.10 0.47
C GLY A 101 -8.62 -6.81 1.54
N GLY A 102 -8.87 -6.46 2.79
CA GLY A 102 -8.00 -6.89 3.86
C GLY A 102 -8.47 -6.41 5.21
N TYR A 103 -7.54 -6.35 6.14
CA TYR A 103 -7.77 -5.92 7.50
C TYR A 103 -6.70 -4.90 7.91
N THR A 104 -7.14 -3.76 8.41
CA THR A 104 -6.28 -2.69 8.92
C THR A 104 -6.30 -2.73 10.44
N PHE A 105 -5.12 -2.84 11.03
CA PHE A 105 -4.88 -2.77 12.46
C PHE A 105 -4.49 -1.34 12.82
N THR A 106 -5.29 -0.70 13.66
CA THR A 106 -5.05 0.68 14.10
C THR A 106 -5.02 0.74 15.62
N HIS A 107 -4.56 1.87 16.17
CA HIS A 107 -4.58 2.03 17.62
C HIS A 107 -6.00 2.22 18.19
N HIS A 108 -6.93 2.74 17.38
CA HIS A 108 -8.24 3.21 17.83
C HIS A 108 -9.41 2.31 17.40
N GLY A 109 -9.15 1.32 16.54
CA GLY A 109 -10.15 0.38 16.06
C GLY A 109 -9.65 -0.35 14.82
N ASP A 110 -9.62 -1.68 14.88
CA ASP A 110 -9.25 -2.49 13.72
C ASP A 110 -10.49 -2.75 12.87
N GLY A 111 -10.32 -2.81 11.56
CA GLY A 111 -11.46 -2.95 10.66
C GLY A 111 -11.10 -3.57 9.32
N PRO A 112 -12.06 -4.25 8.66
CA PRO A 112 -11.88 -4.67 7.29
C PRO A 112 -11.78 -3.43 6.39
N HIS A 113 -11.06 -3.56 5.28
CA HIS A 113 -11.01 -2.53 4.25
C HIS A 113 -11.26 -3.13 2.88
N VAL A 114 -11.67 -2.27 1.95
CA VAL A 114 -11.79 -2.55 0.53
C VAL A 114 -11.20 -1.39 -0.25
N GLY A 115 -10.62 -1.66 -1.40
CA GLY A 115 -10.04 -0.63 -2.24
C GLY A 115 -9.96 -1.03 -3.69
N LEU A 116 -9.58 -0.05 -4.49
CA LEU A 116 -9.26 -0.21 -5.90
C LEU A 116 -8.04 0.63 -6.22
N GLY A 117 -7.30 0.22 -7.24
CA GLY A 117 -6.18 0.99 -7.71
C GLY A 117 -5.82 0.73 -9.15
N TYR A 118 -4.91 1.55 -9.62
CA TYR A 118 -4.34 1.50 -10.96
C TYR A 118 -2.83 1.60 -10.86
N GLU A 119 -2.12 0.69 -11.54
CA GLU A 119 -0.68 0.68 -11.67
C GLU A 119 -0.30 1.04 -13.11
N HIS A 120 0.64 1.97 -13.25
CA HIS A 120 1.26 2.31 -14.52
C HIS A 120 2.73 1.89 -14.52
N HIS A 121 3.07 0.88 -15.32
CA HIS A 121 4.42 0.37 -15.47
C HIS A 121 5.27 1.33 -16.31
N LEU A 122 6.42 1.73 -15.77
CA LEU A 122 7.32 2.72 -16.41
C LEU A 122 8.26 2.10 -17.46
N GLY A 123 8.15 0.78 -17.69
CA GLY A 123 8.88 0.03 -18.71
C GLY A 123 10.37 -0.18 -18.43
N HIS A 124 10.87 0.22 -17.27
CA HIS A 124 12.28 0.03 -16.89
C HIS A 124 12.34 -0.69 -15.55
N GLY A 125 12.88 -1.92 -15.56
CA GLY A 125 13.25 -2.64 -14.35
C GLY A 125 12.11 -2.84 -13.36
N GLY A 126 10.93 -3.27 -13.82
CA GLY A 126 9.81 -3.61 -12.94
C GLY A 126 9.22 -2.43 -12.15
N THR A 127 9.58 -1.18 -12.46
CA THR A 127 9.08 0.00 -11.75
C THR A 127 7.69 0.41 -12.21
N TYR A 128 6.88 0.88 -11.27
CA TYR A 128 5.52 1.35 -11.53
C TYR A 128 5.15 2.53 -10.65
N VAL A 129 4.21 3.34 -11.12
CA VAL A 129 3.48 4.32 -10.30
C VAL A 129 2.09 3.78 -10.04
N ALA A 130 1.65 3.82 -8.79
CA ALA A 130 0.32 3.37 -8.39
C ALA A 130 -0.54 4.53 -7.91
N ALA A 131 -1.84 4.46 -8.15
CA ALA A 131 -2.84 5.24 -7.45
C ALA A 131 -3.84 4.27 -6.83
N GLU A 132 -4.11 4.41 -5.53
CA GLU A 132 -5.02 3.55 -4.79
C GLU A 132 -6.03 4.39 -4.01
N TYR A 133 -7.29 3.97 -4.05
CA TYR A 133 -8.33 4.38 -3.11
C TYR A 133 -8.66 3.23 -2.18
N ARG A 134 -8.77 3.51 -0.88
CA ARG A 134 -9.10 2.55 0.16
C ARG A 134 -10.20 3.10 1.06
N HIS A 135 -11.14 2.25 1.44
CA HIS A 135 -12.16 2.52 2.42
C HIS A 135 -12.05 1.50 3.56
N VAL A 136 -11.92 1.99 4.78
CA VAL A 136 -11.77 1.19 6.01
C VAL A 136 -13.06 1.28 6.82
N PHE A 137 -13.67 0.13 7.07
CA PHE A 137 -14.87 0.01 7.88
C PHE A 137 -14.47 -0.14 9.35
N VAL A 138 -14.40 0.97 10.10
CA VAL A 138 -14.20 0.95 11.55
C VAL A 138 -15.52 1.26 12.23
N ASP A 139 -15.84 0.52 13.31
CA ASP A 139 -17.09 0.70 14.05
C ASP A 139 -17.28 2.17 14.45
N HIS A 140 -18.39 2.76 13.97
CA HIS A 140 -18.81 4.15 14.18
C HIS A 140 -17.99 5.26 13.49
N HIS A 141 -16.88 4.96 12.80
CA HIS A 141 -16.06 5.96 12.10
C HIS A 141 -15.45 5.38 10.81
N GLU A 142 -16.13 5.55 9.69
CA GLU A 142 -15.57 5.17 8.38
C GLU A 142 -14.39 6.08 8.02
N SER A 143 -13.33 5.49 7.46
CA SER A 143 -12.15 6.22 6.99
C SER A 143 -11.86 5.89 5.55
N ASN A 144 -11.49 6.90 4.78
CA ASN A 144 -11.15 6.79 3.38
C ASN A 144 -9.72 7.26 3.17
N ALA A 145 -9.01 6.69 2.20
CA ALA A 145 -7.69 7.15 1.82
C ALA A 145 -7.51 7.11 0.31
N VAL A 146 -6.76 8.08 -0.21
CA VAL A 146 -6.20 8.06 -1.56
C VAL A 146 -4.69 8.21 -1.45
N THR A 147 -3.97 7.29 -2.07
CA THR A 147 -2.51 7.30 -2.09
C THR A 147 -1.98 7.21 -3.50
N ILE A 148 -0.84 7.86 -3.73
CA ILE A 148 0.00 7.70 -4.91
C ILE A 148 1.30 7.05 -4.46
N GLY A 149 1.68 5.98 -5.14
CA GLY A 149 2.84 5.16 -4.82
C GLY A 149 3.86 5.11 -5.94
N LEU A 150 5.12 4.92 -5.57
CA LEU A 150 6.18 4.46 -6.46
C LEU A 150 6.63 3.10 -5.96
N GLY A 151 6.55 2.10 -6.82
CA GLY A 151 6.92 0.73 -6.49
C GLY A 151 7.82 0.08 -7.52
N THR A 152 8.33 -1.08 -7.14
CA THR A 152 9.17 -1.93 -8.00
C THR A 152 8.87 -3.40 -7.72
N PHE A 153 8.86 -4.20 -8.77
CA PHE A 153 8.97 -5.65 -8.72
C PHE A 153 10.46 -6.07 -8.67
N PHE A 154 10.74 -7.26 -8.13
CA PHE A 154 12.09 -7.86 -8.04
C PHE A 154 12.14 -9.28 -8.58
#